data_AF-A0A174PWY1-F1
#
_entry.id   AF-A0A174PWY1-F1
#
_cell.length_a   1.000
_cell.length_b   1.000
_cell.length_c   1.000
_cell.angle_alpha   90.00
_cell.angle_beta   90.00
_cell.angle_gamma   90.00
#
_symmetry.space_group_name_H-M   'P 1'
#
loop_
_entity.id
_entity.type
_entity.pdbx_description
1 polymer ?
#
loop_
_entity_poly.entity_id
_entity_poly.type
_entity_poly.pdbx_seq_one_letter_code
_entity_poly.pdbx_strand_id
1 'polypeptide(L)'
;MTKAEIEKKKSLARSLFLSGMEQTEIAEKVDVSRVTISKWCTADGWKEARAAKNVTRPELVNKLLLTIDTLITQVNESNDPALVAGLGDKLAKLSAVIEKLDKKANVVDVIEVFMAFSKWIEYRSTIDPEVTPELVRAINKYQDLYITEQMGIK
;
A
#
# COMPACT_ATOMS: atom_id res chain seq x y z
N MET A 1 9.41 -31.99 13.14
CA MET A 1 9.79 -30.57 12.96
C MET A 1 10.15 -30.00 14.31
N THR A 2 11.37 -29.50 14.46
CA THR A 2 11.88 -28.88 15.68
C THR A 2 11.25 -27.51 15.89
N LYS A 3 11.19 -27.03 17.14
CA LYS A 3 10.62 -25.70 17.48
C LYS A 3 11.27 -24.57 16.66
N ALA A 4 12.57 -24.66 16.41
CA ALA A 4 13.32 -23.69 15.61
C ALA A 4 12.90 -23.68 14.13
N GLU A 5 12.62 -24.85 13.55
CA GLU A 5 12.10 -24.96 12.18
C GLU A 5 10.70 -24.37 12.05
N ILE A 6 9.84 -24.59 13.05
CA ILE A 6 8.49 -24.00 13.09
C ILE A 6 8.57 -22.48 13.08
N GLU A 7 9.44 -21.90 13.91
CA GLU A 7 9.57 -20.44 14.01
C GLU A 7 10.10 -19.82 12.71
N LYS A 8 11.07 -20.45 12.06
CA LYS A 8 11.56 -20.01 10.74
C LYS A 8 10.45 -20.05 9.68
N LYS A 9 9.69 -21.15 9.62
CA LYS A 9 8.55 -21.29 8.70
C LYS A 9 7.46 -20.25 8.99
N LYS A 10 7.14 -20.02 10.27
CA LYS A 10 6.16 -19.02 10.70
C LYS A 10 6.59 -17.59 10.33
N SER A 11 7.87 -17.25 10.53
CA SER A 11 8.42 -15.95 10.13
C SER A 11 8.36 -15.73 8.62
N LEU A 12 8.74 -16.73 7.82
CA LEU A 12 8.66 -16.64 6.35
C LEU A 12 7.21 -16.49 5.89
N ALA A 13 6.29 -17.31 6.43
CA ALA A 13 4.86 -17.23 6.14
C ALA A 13 4.28 -15.85 6.46
N ARG A 14 4.69 -15.24 7.57
CA ARG A 14 4.27 -13.89 7.96
C ARG A 14 4.70 -12.86 6.92
N SER A 15 5.95 -12.89 6.49
CA SER A 15 6.46 -11.95 5.47
C SER A 15 5.69 -12.05 4.15
N LEU A 16 5.42 -13.28 3.68
CA LEU A 16 4.64 -13.53 2.47
C LEU A 16 3.17 -13.11 2.62
N PHE A 17 2.58 -13.35 3.79
CA PHE A 17 1.20 -12.91 4.07
C PHE A 17 1.09 -11.39 4.03
N LEU A 18 2.04 -10.68 4.66
CA LEU A 18 2.11 -9.22 4.67
C LEU A 18 2.49 -8.63 3.29
N SER A 19 3.02 -9.41 2.36
CA SER A 19 3.30 -8.94 0.98
C SER A 19 2.11 -9.10 0.03
N GLY A 20 0.97 -9.61 0.51
CA GLY A 20 -0.23 -9.74 -0.31
C GLY A 20 -0.55 -11.17 -0.77
N MET A 21 0.27 -12.16 -0.43
CA MET A 21 0.09 -13.54 -0.89
C MET A 21 -1.09 -14.23 -0.19
N GLU A 22 -1.78 -15.13 -0.89
CA GLU A 22 -2.90 -15.89 -0.34
C GLU A 22 -2.45 -17.03 0.58
N GLN A 23 -3.23 -17.32 1.62
CA GLN A 23 -2.84 -18.34 2.63
C GLN A 23 -2.63 -19.73 2.02
N THR A 24 -3.35 -20.05 0.94
CA THR A 24 -3.22 -21.32 0.21
C THR A 24 -1.86 -21.40 -0.48
N GLU A 25 -1.44 -20.34 -1.17
CA GLU A 25 -0.13 -20.29 -1.85
C GLU A 25 1.04 -20.27 -0.84
N ILE A 26 0.86 -19.58 0.30
CA ILE A 26 1.86 -19.56 1.37
C ILE A 26 2.03 -20.95 2.00
N ALA A 27 0.93 -21.68 2.20
CA ALA A 27 0.95 -23.03 2.73
C ALA A 27 1.81 -23.97 1.86
N GLU A 28 1.67 -23.86 0.54
CA GLU A 28 2.47 -24.60 -0.43
C GLU A 28 3.96 -24.20 -0.38
N LYS A 29 4.27 -22.90 -0.36
CA LYS A 29 5.67 -22.40 -0.36
C LYS A 29 6.43 -22.68 0.94
N VAL A 30 5.73 -22.64 2.08
CA VAL A 30 6.32 -22.85 3.40
C VAL A 30 6.25 -24.31 3.83
N ASP A 31 5.59 -25.16 3.03
CA ASP A 31 5.41 -26.58 3.29
C ASP A 31 4.77 -26.82 4.67
N VAL A 32 3.59 -26.23 4.87
CA VAL A 32 2.73 -26.41 6.04
C VAL A 32 1.28 -26.41 5.62
N SER A 33 0.39 -27.01 6.41
CA SER A 33 -1.04 -26.99 6.07
C SER A 33 -1.63 -25.58 6.11
N ARG A 34 -2.63 -25.31 5.26
CA ARG A 34 -3.42 -24.07 5.28
C ARG A 34 -4.03 -23.78 6.65
N VAL A 35 -4.40 -24.82 7.40
CA VAL A 35 -4.94 -24.70 8.77
C VAL A 35 -3.89 -24.12 9.73
N THR A 36 -2.63 -24.53 9.59
CA THR A 36 -1.51 -23.98 10.37
C THR A 36 -1.28 -22.50 10.05
N ILE A 37 -1.29 -22.12 8.77
CA ILE A 37 -1.22 -20.72 8.35
C ILE A 37 -2.38 -19.91 8.95
N SER A 38 -3.61 -20.40 8.84
CA SER A 38 -4.81 -19.73 9.37
C SER A 38 -4.76 -19.53 10.89
N LYS A 39 -4.24 -20.52 11.63
CA LYS A 39 -3.99 -20.40 13.07
C LYS A 39 -2.98 -19.32 13.40
N TRP A 40 -1.84 -19.27 12.68
CA TRP A 40 -0.83 -18.23 12.89
C TRP A 40 -1.38 -16.83 12.57
N CYS A 41 -2.13 -16.70 11.46
CA CYS A 41 -2.76 -15.44 11.08
C CYS A 41 -3.68 -14.90 12.18
N THR A 42 -4.48 -15.77 12.79
CA THR A 42 -5.44 -15.38 13.85
C THR A 42 -4.74 -15.13 15.18
N ALA A 43 -3.79 -15.98 15.58
CA ALA A 43 -3.13 -15.88 16.88
C ALA A 43 -2.23 -14.63 17.01
N ASP A 44 -1.63 -14.19 15.91
CA ASP A 44 -0.65 -13.11 15.89
C ASP A 44 -1.17 -11.84 15.18
N GLY A 45 -2.47 -11.78 14.86
CA GLY A 45 -3.10 -10.60 14.24
C GLY A 45 -2.52 -10.22 12.88
N TRP A 46 -2.19 -11.20 12.02
CA TRP A 46 -1.55 -10.90 10.74
C TRP A 46 -2.48 -10.16 9.78
N LYS A 47 -3.80 -10.37 9.90
CA LYS A 47 -4.80 -9.69 9.06
C LYS A 47 -4.82 -8.20 9.34
N GLU A 48 -4.79 -7.83 10.61
CA GLU A 48 -4.74 -6.46 11.10
C GLU A 48 -3.41 -5.82 10.70
N ALA A 49 -2.29 -6.53 10.85
CA ALA A 49 -0.98 -6.06 10.40
C ALA A 49 -0.91 -5.88 8.87
N ARG A 50 -1.54 -6.78 8.09
CA ARG A 50 -1.65 -6.67 6.63
C ARG A 50 -2.54 -5.51 6.24
N ALA A 51 -3.70 -5.35 6.90
CA ALA A 51 -4.60 -4.22 6.69
C ALA A 51 -3.89 -2.90 6.99
N ALA A 52 -3.17 -2.81 8.11
CA ALA A 52 -2.35 -1.65 8.48
C ALA A 52 -1.28 -1.33 7.44
N LYS A 53 -0.60 -2.35 6.90
CA LYS A 53 0.39 -2.19 5.82
C LYS A 53 -0.24 -1.81 4.47
N ASN A 54 -1.48 -2.24 4.23
CA ASN A 54 -2.20 -2.02 2.99
C ASN A 54 -3.17 -0.82 3.06
N VAL A 55 -3.18 -0.05 4.15
CA VAL A 55 -3.94 1.20 4.20
C VAL A 55 -3.44 2.08 3.07
N THR A 56 -4.33 2.33 2.10
CA THR A 56 -3.99 3.19 0.98
C THR A 56 -4.03 4.65 1.41
N ARG A 57 -3.24 5.52 0.79
CA ARG A 57 -3.29 6.96 1.07
C ARG A 57 -4.71 7.53 0.90
N PRO A 58 -5.48 7.20 -0.16
CA PRO A 58 -6.87 7.64 -0.29
C PRO A 58 -7.78 7.15 0.85
N GLU A 59 -7.61 5.90 1.30
CA GLU A 59 -8.38 5.38 2.43
C GLU A 59 -8.07 6.11 3.73
N LEU A 60 -6.79 6.45 3.97
CA LEU A 60 -6.38 7.23 5.14
C LEU A 60 -6.94 8.66 5.08
N VAL A 61 -6.89 9.31 3.91
CA VAL A 61 -7.49 10.63 3.69
C VAL A 61 -8.99 10.59 4.00
N ASN A 62 -9.73 9.60 3.46
CA ASN A 62 -11.15 9.44 3.73
C ASN A 62 -11.46 9.24 5.22
N LYS A 63 -10.67 8.43 5.94
CA LYS A 63 -10.84 8.24 7.39
C LYS A 63 -10.59 9.53 8.19
N LEU A 64 -9.60 10.34 7.79
CA LEU A 64 -9.33 11.63 8.41
C LEU A 64 -10.46 12.64 8.15
N LEU A 65 -11.03 12.65 6.94
CA LEU A 65 -12.20 13.47 6.61
C LEU A 65 -13.42 13.09 7.45
N LEU A 66 -13.70 11.78 7.63
CA LEU A 66 -14.77 11.32 8.52
C LEU A 66 -14.52 11.70 9.99
N THR A 67 -13.26 11.71 10.43
CA THR A 67 -12.89 12.15 11.79
C THR A 67 -13.16 13.63 11.97
N ILE A 68 -12.83 14.46 10.97
CA ILE A 68 -13.16 15.89 10.95
C ILE A 68 -14.67 16.10 11.07
N ASP A 69 -15.46 15.39 10.26
CA ASP A 69 -16.93 15.48 10.28
C ASP A 69 -17.51 15.10 11.65
N THR A 70 -17.01 14.01 12.24
CA THR A 70 -17.40 13.57 13.58
C THR A 70 -17.07 14.62 14.64
N LEU A 71 -15.89 15.23 14.60
CA LEU A 71 -15.48 16.27 15.54
C LEU A 71 -16.36 17.52 15.42
N ILE A 72 -16.69 17.94 14.19
CA ILE A 72 -17.59 19.08 13.95
C ILE A 72 -18.98 18.79 14.52
N THR A 73 -19.51 17.59 14.24
CA THR A 73 -20.82 17.15 14.75
C THR A 73 -20.86 17.15 16.28
N GLN A 74 -19.87 16.55 16.93
CA GLN A 74 -19.78 16.51 18.39
C GLN A 74 -19.73 17.91 19.02
N VAL A 75 -18.96 18.82 18.45
CA VAL A 75 -18.86 20.19 18.96
C VAL A 75 -20.19 20.92 18.81
N ASN A 76 -20.83 20.82 17.64
CA ASN A 76 -22.12 21.45 17.36
C ASN A 76 -23.24 20.91 18.27
N GLU A 77 -23.23 19.61 18.57
CA GLU A 77 -24.20 18.98 19.48
C GLU A 77 -23.94 19.30 20.96
N SER A 78 -22.68 19.56 21.33
CA SER A 78 -22.30 19.77 22.74
C SER A 78 -22.74 21.10 23.34
N ASN A 79 -22.95 22.15 22.52
CA ASN A 79 -23.13 23.55 22.95
C ASN A 79 -22.06 24.05 23.97
N ASP A 80 -20.89 23.41 24.03
CA ASP A 80 -19.82 23.76 24.97
C ASP A 80 -18.83 24.74 24.33
N PRO A 81 -18.75 26.01 24.79
CA PRO A 81 -17.82 27.00 24.26
C PRO A 81 -16.35 26.59 24.36
N ALA A 82 -15.98 25.74 25.33
CA ALA A 82 -14.60 25.26 25.48
C ALA A 82 -14.22 24.26 24.37
N LEU A 83 -15.17 23.41 23.96
CA LEU A 83 -14.98 22.48 22.84
C LEU A 83 -14.90 23.23 21.49
N VAL A 84 -15.67 24.31 21.34
CA VAL A 84 -15.60 25.21 20.18
C VAL A 84 -14.22 25.87 20.08
N ALA A 85 -13.68 26.38 21.19
CA ALA A 85 -12.38 27.05 21.21
C ALA A 85 -11.21 26.13 20.77
N GLY A 86 -11.28 24.83 21.10
CA GLY A 86 -10.27 23.84 20.73
C GLY A 86 -10.43 23.20 19.35
N LEU A 87 -11.58 23.41 18.68
CA LEU A 87 -11.87 22.75 17.40
C LEU A 87 -10.95 23.23 16.27
N GLY A 88 -10.70 24.55 16.19
CA GLY A 88 -9.88 25.13 15.13
C GLY A 88 -8.47 24.55 15.04
N ASP A 89 -7.79 24.34 16.18
CA ASP A 89 -6.45 23.74 16.23
C ASP A 89 -6.46 22.26 15.79
N LYS A 90 -7.47 21.49 16.21
CA LYS A 90 -7.63 20.09 15.79
C LYS A 90 -7.87 19.97 14.28
N LEU A 91 -8.73 20.81 13.73
CA LEU A 91 -9.00 20.86 12.29
C LEU A 91 -7.74 21.24 11.51
N ALA A 92 -7.01 22.28 11.93
CA ALA A 92 -5.77 22.70 11.27
C ALA A 92 -4.73 21.57 11.22
N LYS A 93 -4.57 20.82 12.32
CA LYS A 93 -3.65 19.67 12.38
C LYS A 93 -4.07 18.52 11.47
N LEU A 94 -5.35 18.15 11.46
CA LEU A 94 -5.87 17.08 10.61
C LEU A 94 -5.78 17.47 9.13
N SER A 95 -6.12 18.71 8.77
CA SER A 95 -5.98 19.24 7.41
C SER A 95 -4.52 19.24 6.94
N ALA A 96 -3.57 19.63 7.80
CA ALA A 96 -2.14 19.59 7.46
C ALA A 96 -1.61 18.16 7.25
N VAL A 97 -2.18 17.16 7.95
CA VAL A 97 -1.87 15.74 7.70
C VAL A 97 -2.46 15.29 6.36
N ILE A 98 -3.69 15.69 6.05
CA ILE A 98 -4.33 15.38 4.76
C ILE A 98 -3.51 15.97 3.61
N GLU A 99 -3.10 17.23 3.68
CA GLU A 99 -2.27 17.88 2.65
C GLU A 99 -0.95 17.14 2.41
N LYS A 100 -0.32 16.62 3.47
CA LYS A 100 0.89 15.80 3.36
C LYS A 100 0.63 14.43 2.73
N LEU A 101 -0.54 13.84 2.96
CA LEU A 101 -0.93 12.53 2.43
C LEU A 101 -1.44 12.61 0.98
N ASP A 102 -2.13 13.71 0.65
CA ASP A 102 -2.65 14.04 -0.69
C ASP A 102 -1.55 14.55 -1.63
N LYS A 103 -0.31 14.59 -1.15
CA LYS A 103 0.86 14.76 -2.01
C LYS A 103 0.89 13.59 -2.98
N LYS A 104 0.36 13.82 -4.18
CA LYS A 104 0.44 12.93 -5.33
C LYS A 104 1.90 12.51 -5.50
N ALA A 105 2.12 11.27 -5.96
CA ALA A 105 3.46 10.85 -6.36
C ALA A 105 4.05 11.94 -7.26
N ASN A 106 5.26 12.40 -6.93
CA ASN A 106 5.89 13.40 -7.77
C ASN A 106 6.09 12.75 -9.13
N VAL A 107 5.72 13.43 -10.23
CA VAL A 107 5.93 12.89 -11.57
C VAL A 107 7.38 12.47 -11.78
N VAL A 108 8.32 13.18 -11.13
CA VAL A 108 9.74 12.82 -11.11
C VAL A 108 9.95 11.40 -10.58
N ASP A 109 9.33 11.03 -9.46
CA ASP A 109 9.45 9.69 -8.88
C ASP A 109 8.88 8.62 -9.83
N VAL A 110 7.77 8.92 -10.50
CA VAL A 110 7.13 8.01 -11.46
C VAL A 110 8.04 7.80 -12.68
N ILE A 111 8.63 8.88 -13.20
CA ILE A 111 9.58 8.84 -14.32
C ILE A 111 10.82 8.03 -13.92
N GLU A 112 11.37 8.25 -12.73
CA GLU A 112 12.54 7.50 -12.24
C GLU A 112 12.28 6.00 -12.17
N VAL A 113 11.11 5.59 -11.68
CA VAL A 113 10.70 4.18 -11.62
C VAL A 113 10.57 3.58 -13.02
N PHE A 114 9.91 4.28 -13.95
CA PHE A 114 9.81 3.79 -15.32
C PHE A 114 11.17 3.72 -16.01
N MET A 115 12.03 4.72 -15.86
CA MET A 115 13.39 4.67 -16.40
C MET A 115 14.20 3.49 -15.86
N ALA A 116 14.10 3.22 -14.55
CA ALA A 116 14.76 2.06 -13.94
C ALA A 116 14.21 0.74 -14.52
N PHE A 117 12.89 0.65 -14.71
CA PHE A 117 12.25 -0.51 -15.31
C PHE A 117 12.61 -0.69 -16.79
N SER A 118 12.64 0.38 -17.58
CA SER A 118 13.01 0.33 -19.00
C SER A 118 14.45 -0.18 -19.18
N LYS A 119 15.39 0.29 -18.36
CA LYS A 119 16.77 -0.24 -18.36
C LYS A 119 16.82 -1.72 -17.98
N TRP A 120 16.02 -2.12 -16.99
CA TRP A 120 15.96 -3.51 -16.54
C TRP A 120 15.36 -4.43 -17.60
N ILE A 121 14.27 -4.03 -18.26
CA ILE A 121 13.61 -4.86 -19.29
C ILE A 121 14.45 -4.93 -20.57
N GLU A 122 15.15 -3.86 -20.93
CA GLU A 122 16.14 -3.87 -22.02
C GLU A 122 17.25 -4.87 -21.74
N TYR A 123 17.86 -4.84 -20.54
CA TYR A 123 18.83 -5.87 -20.16
C TYR A 123 18.20 -7.27 -20.20
N ARG A 124 16.99 -7.44 -19.66
CA ARG A 124 16.30 -8.74 -19.63
C ARG A 124 16.08 -9.31 -21.04
N SER A 125 15.78 -8.48 -22.03
CA SER A 125 15.62 -8.89 -23.44
C SER A 125 16.87 -9.52 -24.06
N THR A 126 18.06 -9.28 -23.49
CA THR A 126 19.31 -9.90 -23.97
C THR A 126 19.48 -11.35 -23.50
N ILE A 127 18.78 -11.76 -22.44
CA ILE A 127 18.94 -13.06 -21.77
C ILE A 127 17.65 -13.88 -21.73
N ASP A 128 16.51 -13.27 -22.04
CA ASP A 128 15.19 -13.87 -21.96
C ASP A 128 14.47 -13.76 -23.32
N PRO A 129 14.39 -14.86 -24.10
CA PRO A 129 13.76 -14.87 -25.41
C PRO A 129 12.27 -14.52 -25.39
N GLU A 130 11.58 -14.61 -24.25
CA GLU A 130 10.18 -14.21 -24.11
C GLU A 130 10.01 -12.68 -24.15
N VAL A 131 11.08 -11.94 -23.83
CA VAL A 131 11.08 -10.48 -23.85
C VAL A 131 11.47 -9.98 -25.25
N THR A 132 10.50 -9.99 -26.14
CA THR A 132 10.70 -9.61 -27.55
C THR A 132 10.84 -8.09 -27.74
N PRO A 133 11.47 -7.63 -28.83
CA PRO A 133 11.53 -6.21 -29.19
C PRO A 133 10.14 -5.56 -29.34
N GLU A 134 9.14 -6.32 -29.78
CA GLU A 134 7.75 -5.87 -29.89
C GLU A 134 7.14 -5.63 -28.51
N LEU A 135 7.41 -6.53 -27.55
CA LEU A 135 6.94 -6.40 -26.18
C LEU A 135 7.56 -5.16 -25.50
N VAL A 136 8.86 -4.95 -25.63
CA VAL A 136 9.55 -3.77 -25.06
C VAL A 136 8.98 -2.49 -25.65
N ARG A 137 8.76 -2.43 -26.97
CA ARG A 137 8.12 -1.27 -27.62
C ARG A 137 6.70 -1.01 -27.10
N ALA A 138 5.92 -2.06 -26.90
CA ALA A 138 4.57 -1.93 -26.36
C ALA A 138 4.60 -1.39 -24.92
N ILE A 139 5.48 -1.93 -24.06
CA ILE A 139 5.67 -1.46 -22.69
C ILE A 139 6.02 0.03 -22.67
N ASN A 140 7.04 0.45 -23.42
CA ASN A 140 7.46 1.85 -23.47
C ASN A 140 6.32 2.78 -23.91
N LYS A 141 5.58 2.40 -24.95
CA LYS A 141 4.40 3.16 -25.41
C LYS A 141 3.36 3.38 -24.30
N TYR A 142 3.05 2.35 -23.52
CA TYR A 142 2.06 2.45 -22.44
C TYR A 142 2.60 3.21 -21.22
N GLN A 143 3.91 3.13 -20.95
CA GLN A 143 4.56 3.96 -19.94
C GLN A 143 4.46 5.45 -20.29
N ASP A 144 4.81 5.81 -21.53
CA ASP A 144 4.73 7.20 -22.01
C ASP A 144 3.31 7.74 -21.98
N LEU A 145 2.34 6.91 -22.41
CA LEU A 145 0.92 7.25 -22.35
C LEU A 145 0.47 7.51 -20.91
N TYR A 146 0.83 6.62 -19.98
CA TYR A 146 0.48 6.78 -18.57
C TYR A 146 1.10 8.05 -17.96
N ILE A 147 2.38 8.33 -18.23
CA ILE A 147 3.05 9.56 -17.75
C ILE A 147 2.33 10.81 -18.29
N THR A 148 1.99 10.81 -19.58
CA THR A 148 1.29 11.93 -20.24
C THR A 148 -0.09 12.18 -19.60
N GLU A 149 -0.85 11.11 -19.34
CA GLU A 149 -2.16 11.18 -18.67
C GLU A 149 -2.04 11.66 -17.21
N GLN A 150 -1.05 11.18 -16.45
CA GLN A 150 -0.82 11.62 -15.08
C GLN A 150 -0.40 13.10 -14.99
N MET A 151 0.29 13.60 -16.01
CA MET A 151 0.72 15.00 -16.11
C MET A 151 -0.41 15.95 -16.54
N GLY A 152 -1.56 15.43 -16.96
CA GLY A 152 -2.65 16.25 -17.49
C GLY A 152 -2.28 16.99 -18.78
N ILE A 153 -1.20 16.58 -19.45
CA ILE A 153 -0.77 17.12 -20.73
C ILE A 153 -1.60 16.41 -21.79
N LYS A 154 -2.69 17.05 -22.23
CA LYS A 154 -3.45 16.64 -23.41
C LYS A 154 -2.98 17.39 -24.65
#